data_AF-A0A1V5FT77-F1
#
_entry.id   AF-A0A1V5FT77-F1
#
_cell.length_a   1.000
_cell.length_b   1.000
_cell.length_c   1.000
_cell.angle_alpha   90.00
_cell.angle_beta   90.00
_cell.angle_gamma   90.00
#
_symmetry.space_group_name_H-M   'P 1'
#
loop_
_entity.id
_entity.type
_entity.pdbx_description
1 polymer ?
#
loop_
_entity_poly.entity_id
_entity_poly.type
_entity_poly.pdbx_seq_one_letter_code
_entity_poly.pdbx_strand_id
1 'polypeptide(L)'
;MLEKTQADVEAQARERIELALGQAEALLDGEVDRLQRLAKVNPAVRADEITGLQDERCALLTVLPQARPRLDALRLIVSPDFMALRSA
;
A
#
# COMPACT_ATOMS: atom_id res chain seq x y z
N MET A 1 0.65 -1.36 -26.17
CA MET A 1 1.71 -0.82 -25.29
C MET A 1 1.29 -0.93 -23.83
N LEU A 2 0.16 -0.33 -23.43
CA LEU A 2 -0.33 -0.41 -22.04
C LEU A 2 -0.68 -1.82 -21.57
N GLU A 3 -1.37 -2.61 -22.39
CA GLU A 3 -1.65 -4.02 -22.10
C GLU A 3 -0.36 -4.85 -21.95
N LYS A 4 0.68 -4.51 -22.74
CA LYS A 4 1.96 -5.23 -22.70
C LYS A 4 2.70 -5.02 -21.38
N THR A 5 2.51 -3.88 -20.72
CA THR A 5 3.14 -3.56 -19.42
C THR A 5 2.25 -3.93 -18.24
N GLN A 6 1.05 -4.47 -18.47
CA GLN A 6 0.10 -4.75 -17.40
C GLN A 6 0.65 -5.78 -16.40
N ALA A 7 1.24 -6.87 -16.91
CA ALA A 7 1.81 -7.92 -16.07
C ALA A 7 2.94 -7.40 -15.18
N ASP A 8 3.81 -6.53 -15.70
CA ASP A 8 4.91 -5.93 -14.95
C ASP A 8 4.40 -5.00 -13.84
N VAL A 9 3.37 -4.21 -14.14
CA VAL A 9 2.73 -3.31 -13.17
C VAL A 9 2.00 -4.11 -12.08
N GLU A 10 1.34 -5.22 -12.43
CA GLU A 10 0.71 -6.12 -11.46
C GLU A 10 1.75 -6.78 -10.55
N ALA A 11 2.90 -7.20 -11.08
CA ALA A 11 3.98 -7.76 -10.29
C ALA A 11 4.55 -6.73 -9.29
N GLN A 12 4.83 -5.51 -9.75
CA GLN A 12 5.30 -4.42 -8.88
C GLN A 12 4.25 -4.02 -7.84
N ALA A 13 2.96 -4.03 -8.19
CA ALA A 13 1.90 -3.76 -7.24
C ALA A 13 1.86 -4.81 -6.12
N ARG A 14 2.00 -6.10 -6.46
CA ARG A 14 2.07 -7.19 -5.48
C ARG A 14 3.26 -7.03 -4.53
N GLU A 15 4.45 -6.76 -5.05
CA GLU A 15 5.65 -6.53 -4.24
C GLU A 15 5.44 -5.36 -3.24
N ARG A 16 4.84 -4.26 -3.70
CA ARG A 16 4.53 -3.11 -2.85
C ARG A 16 3.48 -3.44 -1.78
N ILE A 17 2.46 -4.24 -2.12
CA ILE A 17 1.45 -4.69 -1.18
C ILE A 17 2.10 -5.59 -0.11
N GLU A 18 2.93 -6.54 -0.50
CA GLU A 18 3.64 -7.42 0.44
C GLU A 18 4.55 -6.63 1.40
N LEU A 19 5.30 -5.66 0.88
CA LEU A 19 6.11 -4.78 1.70
C LEU A 19 5.27 -3.94 2.67
N ALA A 20 4.15 -3.39 2.22
CA ALA A 20 3.23 -2.64 3.06
C ALA A 20 2.57 -3.51 4.14
N LEU A 21 2.20 -4.76 3.81
CA LEU A 21 1.67 -5.73 4.77
C LEU A 21 2.69 -6.05 5.85
N GLY A 22 3.92 -6.39 5.48
CA GLY A 22 4.98 -6.69 6.45
C GLY A 22 5.30 -5.50 7.36
N GLN A 23 5.27 -4.27 6.83
CA GLN A 23 5.42 -3.06 7.63
C GLN A 23 4.23 -2.84 8.58
N ALA A 24 3.00 -3.01 8.10
CA ALA A 24 1.79 -2.86 8.91
C ALA A 24 1.76 -3.88 10.05
N GLU A 25 2.07 -5.15 9.78
CA GLU A 25 2.19 -6.19 10.80
C GLU A 25 3.24 -5.82 11.85
N ALA A 26 4.48 -5.54 11.42
CA ALA A 26 5.57 -5.25 12.35
C ALA A 26 5.29 -4.03 13.26
N LEU A 27 4.71 -2.96 12.72
CA LEU A 27 4.42 -1.74 13.47
C LEU A 27 3.22 -1.91 14.40
N LEU A 28 2.12 -2.47 13.88
CA LEU A 28 0.87 -2.57 14.63
C LEU A 28 0.92 -3.69 15.66
N ASP A 29 1.54 -4.83 15.35
CA ASP A 29 1.76 -5.89 16.35
C ASP A 29 2.69 -5.42 17.47
N GLY A 30 3.76 -4.69 17.12
CA GLY A 30 4.66 -4.11 18.10
C GLY A 30 3.96 -3.14 19.05
N GLU A 31 3.06 -2.29 18.55
CA GLU A 31 2.33 -1.33 19.37
C GLU A 31 1.22 -2.00 20.20
N VAL A 32 0.50 -2.99 19.64
CA VAL A 32 -0.46 -3.81 20.41
C VAL A 32 0.24 -4.49 21.57
N ASP A 33 1.38 -5.14 21.35
CA ASP A 33 2.18 -5.80 22.39
C ASP A 33 2.69 -4.81 23.44
N ARG A 34 3.07 -3.61 23.02
CA ARG A 34 3.51 -2.53 23.91
C ARG A 34 2.36 -2.07 24.81
N LEU A 35 1.18 -1.80 24.25
CA LEU A 35 0.00 -1.37 25.00
C LEU A 35 -0.50 -2.48 25.94
N GLN A 36 -0.51 -3.74 25.50
CA GLN A 36 -0.86 -4.87 26.37
C GLN A 36 0.11 -5.03 27.54
N ARG A 37 1.42 -4.82 27.32
CA ARG A 37 2.41 -4.81 28.41
C ARG A 37 2.19 -3.64 29.36
N LEU A 38 1.90 -2.45 28.83
CA LEU A 38 1.64 -1.26 29.65
C LEU A 38 0.37 -1.43 30.49
N ALA A 39 -0.69 -2.03 29.94
CA ALA A 39 -1.95 -2.29 30.65
C ALA A 39 -1.78 -3.21 31.87
N LYS A 40 -0.80 -4.13 31.85
CA LYS A 40 -0.51 -5.01 33.00
C LYS A 40 0.05 -4.24 34.20
N VAL A 41 0.72 -3.12 33.97
CA VAL A 41 1.42 -2.34 35.01
C VAL A 41 0.78 -0.97 35.25
N ASN A 42 -0.12 -0.52 34.38
CA ASN A 42 -0.78 0.78 34.45
C ASN A 42 -2.29 0.64 34.22
N PRO A 43 -3.12 0.73 35.27
CA PRO A 43 -4.58 0.67 35.18
C PRO A 43 -5.22 1.81 34.39
N ALA A 44 -4.47 2.87 34.09
CA ALA A 44 -4.98 3.99 33.29
C ALA A 44 -5.08 3.65 31.78
N VAL A 45 -4.41 2.58 31.32
CA VAL A 45 -4.53 2.11 29.94
C VAL A 45 -5.90 1.47 29.77
N ARG A 46 -6.68 1.96 28.81
CA ARG A 46 -8.04 1.48 28.59
C ARG A 46 -8.02 0.26 27.67
N ALA A 47 -8.88 -0.71 27.97
CA ALA A 47 -9.05 -1.88 27.09
C ALA A 47 -9.49 -1.45 25.68
N ASP A 48 -10.35 -0.43 25.59
CA ASP A 48 -10.85 0.12 24.33
C ASP A 48 -9.74 0.61 23.40
N GLU A 49 -8.63 1.12 23.93
CA GLU A 49 -7.49 1.57 23.11
C GLU A 49 -6.77 0.40 22.45
N ILE A 50 -6.63 -0.73 23.17
CA ILE A 50 -6.04 -1.96 22.62
C ILE A 50 -6.97 -2.55 21.56
N THR A 51 -8.26 -2.62 21.84
CA THR A 51 -9.26 -3.13 20.89
C THR A 51 -9.33 -2.27 19.63
N GLY A 52 -9.34 -0.94 19.78
CA GLY A 52 -9.34 -0.03 18.63
C GLY A 52 -8.12 -0.22 17.72
N LEU A 53 -6.93 -0.41 18.30
CA LEU A 53 -5.71 -0.66 17.53
C LEU A 53 -5.73 -2.05 16.85
N GLN A 54 -6.30 -3.06 17.50
CA GLN A 54 -6.50 -4.39 16.90
C GLN A 54 -7.49 -4.35 15.73
N ASP A 55 -8.57 -3.58 15.86
CA ASP A 55 -9.56 -3.39 14.81
C ASP A 55 -8.95 -2.64 13.62
N GLU A 56 -8.18 -1.58 13.87
CA GLU A 56 -7.46 -0.83 12.83
C GLU A 56 -6.48 -1.74 12.08
N ARG A 57 -5.70 -2.54 12.81
CA ARG A 57 -4.81 -3.54 12.22
C ARG A 57 -5.57 -4.52 11.35
N CYS A 58 -6.67 -5.09 11.84
CA CYS A 58 -7.49 -6.03 11.09
C CYS A 58 -8.03 -5.39 9.79
N ALA A 59 -8.53 -4.16 9.89
CA ALA A 59 -9.03 -3.41 8.75
C ALA A 59 -7.93 -3.15 7.71
N LEU A 60 -6.74 -2.74 8.13
CA LEU A 60 -5.61 -2.48 7.22
C LEU A 60 -5.13 -3.75 6.52
N LEU A 61 -4.95 -4.85 7.25
CA LEU A 61 -4.55 -6.13 6.66
C LEU A 61 -5.61 -6.70 5.71
N THR A 62 -6.87 -6.33 5.91
CA THR A 62 -7.97 -6.70 5.01
C THR A 62 -8.01 -5.85 3.74
N VAL A 63 -7.73 -4.54 3.85
CA VAL A 63 -7.88 -3.58 2.74
C VAL A 63 -6.63 -3.50 1.86
N LEU A 64 -5.42 -3.58 2.43
CA LEU A 64 -4.16 -3.48 1.67
C LEU A 64 -4.06 -4.47 0.49
N PRO A 65 -4.44 -5.76 0.62
CA PRO A 65 -4.41 -6.70 -0.51
C PRO A 65 -5.35 -6.36 -1.66
N GLN A 66 -6.34 -5.50 -1.41
CA GLN A 66 -7.34 -5.09 -2.40
C GLN A 66 -6.88 -3.89 -3.23
N ALA A 67 -5.74 -3.28 -2.91
CA ALA A 67 -5.17 -2.17 -3.64
C ALA A 67 -4.87 -2.56 -5.10
N ARG A 68 -5.14 -1.63 -6.04
CA ARG A 68 -4.92 -1.84 -7.46
C ARG A 68 -4.17 -0.66 -8.09
N PRO A 69 -3.21 -0.93 -8.99
CA PRO A 69 -2.56 0.13 -9.74
C PRO A 69 -3.55 0.80 -10.71
N ARG A 70 -3.50 2.12 -10.79
CA ARG A 70 -4.28 2.93 -11.74
C ARG A 70 -3.34 3.75 -12.61
N LEU A 71 -3.62 3.80 -13.90
CA LEU A 71 -2.96 4.72 -14.81
C LEU A 71 -3.50 6.13 -14.57
N ASP A 72 -2.67 7.01 -14.02
CA ASP A 72 -3.09 8.36 -13.64
C ASP A 72 -2.84 9.38 -14.76
N ALA A 73 -1.71 9.26 -15.47
CA ALA A 73 -1.34 10.19 -16.53
C ALA A 73 -0.58 9.47 -17.67
N LEU A 74 -0.64 10.08 -18.86
CA LEU A 74 0.07 9.63 -20.05
C LEU A 74 0.70 10.82 -20.77
N ARG A 75 1.90 10.62 -21.30
CA ARG A 75 2.58 11.59 -22.17
C ARG A 75 3.01 10.90 -23.45
N LEU A 76 2.54 11.41 -24.58
CA LEU A 76 2.95 10.96 -25.90
C LEU A 76 4.21 11.69 -26.32
N ILE A 77 5.21 10.93 -26.76
CA ILE A 77 6.48 11.45 -27.26
C ILE A 77 6.61 11.01 -28.72
N VAL A 78 6.91 11.96 -29.60
CA VAL A 78 7.12 11.71 -31.03
C VAL A 78 8.53 12.09 -31.42
N SER A 79 9.11 11.37 -32.38
CA SER A 79 10.41 11.75 -32.93
C SER A 79 10.29 13.00 -33.82
N PRO A 80 11.35 13.80 -33.94
CA PRO A 80 11.38 14.93 -34.87
C PRO A 80 11.10 14.51 -36.32
N ASP A 81 11.62 13.35 -36.74
CA ASP A 81 11.43 12.82 -38.09
C ASP A 81 9.96 12.55 -38.42
N PHE A 82 9.18 12.09 -37.42
CA PHE A 82 7.74 11.89 -37.57
C PHE A 82 6.99 13.21 -37.79
N MET A 83 7.46 14.31 -37.18
CA MET A 83 6.88 15.64 -37.40
C MET A 83 7.18 16.18 -38.81
N ALA A 84 8.37 15.88 -39.35
CA ALA A 84 8.77 16.30 -40.69
C ALA A 84 7.96 15.63 -41.81
N LEU A 85 7.47 14.41 -41.60
CA LEU A 85 6.60 13.68 -42.54
C LEU A 85 5.21 14.29 -42.71
N ARG A 86 4.77 15.17 -41.80
CA ARG A 86 3.45 15.81 -41.85
C ARG A 86 3.46 17.14 -42.62
N SER A 87 4.64 17.67 -42.94
CA SER A 87 4.83 18.92 -43.69
C SER A 87 5.09 18.73 -45.20
N ALA A 88 4.94 17.51 -45.73
CA ALA A 88 5.09 17.18 -47.15
C ALA A 88 3.73 16.85 -47.80
#